data_AF-A0A2G9RLM4-F1
#
_entry.id   AF-A0A2G9RLM4-F1
#
_cell.length_a   1.000
_cell.length_b   1.000
_cell.length_c   1.000
_cell.angle_alpha   90.00
_cell.angle_beta   90.00
_cell.angle_gamma   90.00
#
_symmetry.space_group_name_H-M   'P 1'
#
loop_
_entity.id
_entity.type
_entity.pdbx_description
1 polymer ?
#
loop_
_entity_poly.entity_id
_entity_poly.type
_entity_poly.pdbx_seq_one_letter_code
_entity_poly.pdbx_strand_id
1 'polypeptide(L)'
;MIGATLCKASCTVEVEVCPFGHDYYNVLPNKILAKAYIENGKKLGMQFTTDELVLNALSGSTDFGNVTFEVPGIHPYFFIGSDALNHTEEYTKAAGSKEAQYYTLRTAKSLAMTALDVIFKPDLLESVREEWKRVKQIEENGDSVSPDKSRESSGGAACASC
;
A
#
# COMPACT_ATOMS: atom_id res chain seq x y z
N MET A 1 15.49 -21.87 -18.06
CA MET A 1 15.39 -23.27 -17.62
C MET A 1 15.95 -23.37 -16.21
N ILE A 2 15.07 -23.38 -15.20
CA ILE A 2 15.47 -23.67 -13.81
C ILE A 2 14.60 -24.85 -13.39
N GLY A 3 15.18 -26.04 -13.33
CA GLY A 3 14.47 -27.28 -13.02
C GLY A 3 14.45 -27.50 -11.51
N ALA A 4 13.25 -27.57 -10.93
CA ALA A 4 13.05 -28.07 -9.58
C ALA A 4 12.49 -29.49 -9.66
N THR A 5 13.26 -30.47 -9.19
CA THR A 5 12.85 -31.87 -9.10
C THR A 5 12.11 -32.08 -7.79
N LEU A 6 10.81 -32.38 -7.82
CA LEU A 6 10.17 -33.13 -6.74
C LEU A 6 8.89 -33.85 -7.20
N CYS A 7 9.00 -35.17 -7.34
CA CYS A 7 8.13 -36.22 -6.80
C CYS A 7 8.11 -37.42 -7.76
N LYS A 8 8.00 -38.62 -7.17
CA LYS A 8 8.11 -39.95 -7.77
C LYS A 8 6.90 -40.28 -8.65
N ALA A 9 6.64 -39.47 -9.68
CA ALA A 9 5.77 -39.78 -10.80
C ALA A 9 6.63 -39.66 -12.06
N SER A 10 6.64 -40.67 -12.93
CA SER A 10 7.34 -40.64 -14.22
C SER A 10 6.66 -39.71 -15.25
N CYS A 11 6.01 -38.66 -14.77
CA CYS A 11 5.28 -37.69 -15.57
C CYS A 11 6.12 -36.43 -15.63
N THR A 12 6.51 -36.05 -16.84
CA THR A 12 7.08 -34.73 -17.11
C THR A 12 5.92 -33.74 -17.19
N VAL A 13 5.98 -32.70 -16.36
CA VAL A 13 5.05 -31.57 -16.44
C VAL A 13 5.82 -30.41 -17.05
N GLU A 14 5.35 -29.93 -18.19
CA GLU A 14 5.82 -28.67 -18.78
C GLU A 14 4.90 -27.56 -18.28
N VAL A 15 5.46 -26.66 -17.48
CA VAL A 15 4.76 -25.46 -17.02
C VAL A 15 5.16 -24.34 -17.95
N GLU A 16 4.23 -23.93 -18.80
CA GLU A 16 4.37 -22.72 -19.60
C GLU A 16 3.72 -21.57 -18.83
N VAL A 17 4.55 -20.64 -18.33
CA VAL A 17 4.04 -19.38 -17.80
C VAL A 17 3.66 -18.54 -19.01
N CYS A 18 2.39 -18.57 -19.40
CA CYS A 18 1.89 -17.72 -20.46
C CYS A 18 2.04 -16.24 -20.03
N PRO A 19 2.84 -15.42 -20.72
CA PRO A 19 2.98 -14.01 -20.40
C PRO A 19 1.76 -13.25 -20.91
N PHE A 20 0.61 -13.43 -20.26
CA PHE A 20 -0.55 -12.56 -20.46
C PHE A 20 -0.38 -11.30 -19.61
N GLY A 21 0.31 -10.30 -20.16
CA GLY A 21 0.42 -8.96 -19.57
C GLY A 21 1.75 -8.65 -18.87
N HIS A 22 1.74 -7.60 -18.06
CA HIS A 22 2.88 -7.16 -17.26
C HIS A 22 2.87 -7.83 -15.87
N ASP A 23 4.05 -8.11 -15.32
CA ASP A 23 4.18 -8.61 -13.95
C ASP A 23 3.70 -7.53 -12.96
N TYR A 24 2.95 -7.95 -11.94
CA TYR A 24 2.55 -7.09 -10.84
C TYR A 24 3.52 -7.28 -9.68
N TYR A 25 4.13 -6.18 -9.23
CA TYR A 25 5.01 -6.22 -8.06
C TYR A 25 4.23 -5.94 -6.77
N ASN A 26 4.78 -6.34 -5.64
CA ASN A 26 4.28 -5.90 -4.35
C ASN A 26 4.42 -4.38 -4.18
N VAL A 27 3.58 -3.77 -3.34
CA VAL A 27 3.72 -2.35 -3.02
C VAL A 27 4.84 -2.19 -1.98
N LEU A 28 5.85 -1.40 -2.31
CA LEU A 28 6.91 -1.01 -1.37
C LEU A 28 6.40 0.12 -0.46
N PRO A 29 6.19 -0.12 0.85
CA PRO A 29 5.61 0.89 1.73
C PRO A 29 6.63 1.96 2.12
N ASN A 30 6.21 3.23 2.10
CA ASN A 30 6.97 4.35 2.65
C ASN A 30 6.29 4.89 3.91
N LYS A 31 6.83 4.55 5.09
CA LYS A 31 6.19 4.86 6.38
C LYS A 31 6.29 6.35 6.71
N ILE A 32 7.35 7.03 6.27
CA ILE A 32 7.52 8.47 6.48
C ILE A 32 6.47 9.24 5.68
N LEU A 33 6.26 8.86 4.41
CA LEU A 33 5.22 9.45 3.57
C LEU A 33 3.81 9.11 4.10
N ALA A 34 3.59 7.88 4.56
CA ALA A 34 2.33 7.48 5.18
C ALA A 34 2.04 8.27 6.48
N LYS A 35 3.07 8.54 7.29
CA LYS A 35 2.94 9.36 8.50
C LYS A 35 2.50 10.78 8.18
N ALA A 36 3.11 11.42 7.17
CA ALA A 36 2.68 12.75 6.72
C ALA A 36 1.22 12.76 6.25
N TYR A 37 0.80 11.72 5.52
CA TYR A 37 -0.60 11.52 5.12
C TYR A 37 -1.55 11.35 6.32
N ILE A 38 -1.18 10.56 7.32
CA ILE A 38 -1.99 10.37 8.54
C ILE A 38 -2.11 11.68 9.32
N GLU A 39 -1.01 12.41 9.52
CA GLU A 39 -1.00 13.68 10.25
C GLU A 39 -1.86 14.74 9.55
N ASN A 40 -1.83 14.80 8.22
CA ASN A 40 -2.69 15.69 7.45
C ASN A 40 -4.15 15.27 7.46
N GLY A 41 -4.44 13.97 7.37
CA GLY A 41 -5.80 13.44 7.47
C GLY A 41 -6.43 13.72 8.83
N LYS A 42 -5.67 13.57 9.92
CA LYS A 42 -6.13 13.89 11.28
C LYS A 42 -6.54 15.35 11.43
N LYS A 43 -5.83 16.29 10.81
CA LYS A 43 -6.22 17.73 10.78
C LYS A 43 -7.54 17.96 10.05
N LEU A 44 -7.92 17.07 9.14
CA LEU A 44 -9.20 17.09 8.39
C LEU A 44 -10.32 16.30 9.09
N GLY A 45 -10.05 15.77 10.30
CA GLY A 45 -10.99 14.97 11.08
C GLY A 45 -11.12 13.52 10.60
N MET A 46 -10.18 13.00 9.81
CA MET A 46 -10.14 11.58 9.46
C MET A 46 -9.63 10.76 10.65
N GLN A 47 -10.26 9.60 10.87
CA GLN A 47 -9.76 8.61 11.81
C GLN A 47 -8.92 7.58 11.07
N PHE A 48 -7.96 6.99 11.76
CA PHE A 48 -7.10 5.94 11.22
C PHE A 48 -7.04 4.81 12.22
N THR A 49 -7.26 3.58 11.74
CA THR A 49 -7.16 2.41 12.61
C THR A 49 -5.70 2.11 12.94
N THR A 50 -5.46 1.66 14.17
CA THR A 50 -4.18 1.12 14.63
C THR A 50 -4.23 -0.40 14.78
N ASP A 51 -5.33 -1.03 14.36
CA ASP A 51 -5.50 -2.48 14.43
C ASP A 51 -4.62 -3.18 13.40
N GLU A 52 -3.54 -3.81 13.86
CA GLU A 52 -2.61 -4.53 13.00
C GLU A 52 -3.25 -5.69 12.23
N LEU A 53 -4.29 -6.33 12.77
CA LEU A 53 -4.98 -7.40 12.06
C LEU A 53 -5.68 -6.83 10.83
N VAL A 54 -6.31 -5.66 10.96
CA VAL A 54 -6.94 -4.95 9.84
C VAL A 54 -5.87 -4.48 8.86
N LEU A 55 -4.78 -3.89 9.34
CA LEU A 55 -3.71 -3.36 8.47
C LEU A 55 -3.00 -4.46 7.68
N ASN A 56 -2.82 -5.65 8.27
CA ASN A 56 -2.16 -6.78 7.63
C ASN A 56 -3.11 -7.66 6.81
N ALA A 57 -4.43 -7.54 7.00
CA ALA A 57 -5.43 -8.25 6.19
C ALA A 57 -5.68 -7.60 4.82
N LEU A 58 -5.18 -6.38 4.60
CA LEU A 58 -5.31 -5.66 3.34
C LEU A 58 -4.35 -6.25 2.29
N SER A 59 -4.78 -7.34 1.66
CA SER A 59 -4.13 -7.94 0.50
C SER A 59 -4.89 -7.56 -0.77
N GLY A 60 -4.18 -7.15 -1.81
CA GLY A 60 -4.76 -6.80 -3.11
C GLY A 60 -3.70 -6.79 -4.20
N SER A 61 -4.10 -7.07 -5.43
CA SER A 61 -3.25 -6.90 -6.62
C SER A 61 -3.44 -5.49 -7.19
N THR A 62 -2.34 -4.77 -7.39
CA THR A 62 -2.35 -3.42 -7.98
C THR A 62 -1.09 -3.20 -8.80
N ASP A 63 -1.24 -2.55 -9.95
CA ASP A 63 -0.13 -2.07 -10.78
C ASP A 63 0.67 -0.96 -10.10
N PHE A 64 0.13 -0.34 -9.05
CA PHE A 64 0.84 0.66 -8.26
C PHE A 64 2.08 0.07 -7.57
N GLY A 65 2.12 -1.24 -7.34
CA GLY A 65 3.32 -1.93 -6.89
C GLY A 65 4.50 -1.65 -7.81
N ASN A 66 4.32 -1.77 -9.12
CA ASN A 66 5.36 -1.46 -10.11
C ASN A 66 5.86 -0.01 -9.99
N VAL A 67 4.96 0.95 -9.76
CA VAL A 67 5.32 2.35 -9.55
C VAL A 67 6.19 2.52 -8.31
N THR A 68 5.88 1.81 -7.22
CA THR A 68 6.65 1.92 -5.97
C THR A 68 8.08 1.38 -6.07
N PHE A 69 8.39 0.57 -7.08
CA PHE A 69 9.78 0.18 -7.38
C PHE A 69 10.56 1.29 -8.09
N GLU A 70 9.91 2.25 -8.73
CA GLU A 70 10.55 3.37 -9.44
C GLU A 70 10.62 4.64 -8.60
N VAL A 71 9.62 4.88 -7.75
CA VAL A 71 9.51 6.08 -6.92
C VAL A 71 8.86 5.79 -5.56
N PRO A 72 9.13 6.59 -4.50
CA PRO A 72 8.40 6.48 -3.24
C PRO A 72 6.90 6.69 -3.43
N GLY A 73 6.08 5.85 -2.80
CA GLY A 73 4.62 5.91 -2.91
C GLY A 73 3.90 5.40 -1.66
N ILE A 74 2.60 5.69 -1.60
CA ILE A 74 1.65 5.15 -0.61
C ILE A 74 0.38 4.71 -1.34
N HIS A 75 -0.23 3.62 -0.87
CA HIS A 75 -1.49 3.10 -1.38
C HIS A 75 -2.51 2.95 -0.23
N PRO A 76 -3.06 4.08 0.29
CA PRO A 76 -3.94 4.06 1.45
C PRO A 76 -5.35 3.59 1.10
N TYR A 77 -5.99 2.92 2.05
CA TYR A 77 -7.44 2.66 2.02
C TYR A 77 -8.19 3.76 2.75
N PHE A 78 -9.42 4.05 2.33
CA PHE A 78 -10.30 4.97 3.04
C PHE A 78 -11.75 4.49 3.01
N PHE A 79 -12.46 4.78 4.09
CA PHE A 79 -13.88 4.45 4.21
C PHE A 79 -14.74 5.27 3.25
N ILE A 80 -15.79 4.66 2.69
CA ILE A 80 -16.70 5.31 1.72
C ILE A 80 -18.14 5.44 2.25
N GLY A 81 -18.37 5.26 3.55
CA GLY A 81 -19.72 5.30 4.13
C GLY A 81 -20.46 3.96 4.08
N SER A 82 -19.77 2.84 3.88
CA SER A 82 -20.36 1.51 3.80
C SER A 82 -19.35 0.41 4.17
N ASP A 83 -19.84 -0.66 4.79
CA ASP A 83 -19.09 -1.89 5.09
C ASP A 83 -19.09 -2.90 3.92
N ALA A 84 -19.61 -2.51 2.76
CA ALA A 84 -19.57 -3.34 1.56
C ALA A 84 -18.12 -3.71 1.19
N LEU A 85 -17.91 -4.93 0.71
CA LEU A 85 -16.60 -5.41 0.27
C LEU A 85 -16.33 -4.99 -1.19
N ASN A 86 -15.06 -4.73 -1.52
CA ASN A 86 -14.65 -4.51 -2.90
C ASN A 86 -15.06 -5.70 -3.81
N HIS A 87 -15.25 -5.43 -5.10
CA HIS A 87 -15.74 -6.40 -6.09
C HIS A 87 -17.19 -6.90 -5.87
N THR A 88 -18.04 -6.09 -5.22
CA THR A 88 -19.48 -6.38 -5.07
C THR A 88 -20.35 -5.32 -5.73
N GLU A 89 -21.61 -5.66 -6.02
CA GLU A 89 -22.59 -4.72 -6.56
C GLU A 89 -22.94 -3.64 -5.52
N GLU A 90 -22.98 -4.03 -4.25
CA GLU A 90 -23.21 -3.16 -3.10
C GLU A 90 -22.12 -2.09 -3.00
N TYR A 91 -20.85 -2.45 -3.18
CA TYR A 91 -19.75 -1.49 -3.18
C TYR A 91 -19.85 -0.53 -4.36
N THR A 92 -20.26 -1.01 -5.53
CA THR A 92 -20.49 -0.14 -6.70
C THR A 92 -21.53 0.94 -6.39
N LYS A 93 -22.66 0.56 -5.75
CA LYS A 93 -23.69 1.51 -5.31
C LYS A 93 -23.15 2.48 -4.25
N ALA A 94 -22.41 1.97 -3.26
CA ALA A 94 -21.83 2.79 -2.19
C ALA A 94 -20.81 3.81 -2.71
N ALA A 95 -19.89 3.40 -3.59
CA ALA A 95 -18.85 4.25 -4.15
C ALA A 95 -19.42 5.39 -5.03
N GLY A 96 -20.55 5.16 -5.68
CA GLY A 96 -21.28 6.19 -6.43
C GLY A 96 -22.17 7.11 -5.59
N SER A 97 -22.26 6.89 -4.28
CA SER A 97 -23.18 7.64 -3.41
C SER A 97 -22.68 9.05 -3.09
N LYS A 98 -23.61 9.93 -2.68
CA LYS A 98 -23.27 11.27 -2.16
C LYS A 98 -22.51 11.20 -0.83
N GLU A 99 -22.78 10.18 -0.02
CA GLU A 99 -22.11 9.96 1.26
C GLU A 99 -20.61 9.67 1.06
N ALA A 100 -20.26 8.83 0.08
CA ALA A 100 -18.87 8.53 -0.25
C ALA A 100 -18.05 9.78 -0.57
N GLN A 101 -18.65 10.78 -1.21
CA GLN A 101 -17.96 12.04 -1.58
C GLN A 101 -17.41 12.79 -0.36
N TYR A 102 -18.09 12.72 0.79
CA TYR A 102 -17.62 13.35 2.03
C TYR A 102 -16.25 12.80 2.45
N TYR A 103 -16.07 11.47 2.34
CA TYR A 103 -14.82 10.81 2.68
C TYR A 103 -13.77 10.97 1.58
N THR A 104 -14.16 10.79 0.31
CA THR A 104 -13.27 10.97 -0.85
C THR A 104 -12.62 12.34 -0.86
N LEU A 105 -13.37 13.41 -0.60
CA LEU A 105 -12.83 14.78 -0.58
C LEU A 105 -11.82 15.00 0.54
N ARG A 106 -11.96 14.35 1.70
CA ARG A 106 -10.98 14.44 2.78
C ARG A 106 -9.71 13.69 2.45
N THR A 107 -9.84 12.48 1.93
CA THR A 107 -8.70 11.69 1.45
C THR A 107 -7.92 12.46 0.38
N ALA A 108 -8.61 13.04 -0.60
CA ALA A 108 -7.97 13.85 -1.65
C ALA A 108 -7.24 15.08 -1.08
N LYS A 109 -7.85 15.80 -0.13
CA LYS A 109 -7.20 16.92 0.56
C LYS A 109 -5.97 16.48 1.35
N SER A 110 -6.04 15.35 2.05
CA SER A 110 -4.91 14.81 2.81
C SER A 110 -3.74 14.45 1.88
N LEU A 111 -4.00 13.82 0.73
CA LEU A 111 -3.00 13.54 -0.29
C LEU A 111 -2.38 14.84 -0.84
N ALA A 112 -3.19 15.85 -1.15
CA ALA A 112 -2.70 17.14 -1.63
C ALA A 112 -1.83 17.87 -0.58
N MET A 113 -2.26 17.89 0.68
CA MET A 113 -1.46 18.45 1.78
C MET A 113 -0.13 17.71 1.96
N THR A 114 -0.13 16.38 1.80
CA THR A 114 1.08 15.56 1.87
C THR A 114 2.04 15.87 0.72
N ALA A 115 1.53 16.03 -0.50
CA ALA A 115 2.34 16.46 -1.64
C ALA A 115 2.95 17.85 -1.40
N LEU A 116 2.17 18.80 -0.85
CA LEU A 116 2.69 20.13 -0.47
C LEU A 116 3.78 20.04 0.59
N ASP A 117 3.59 19.20 1.62
CA ASP A 117 4.61 18.98 2.65
C ASP A 117 5.91 18.46 2.04
N VAL A 118 5.84 17.49 1.14
CA VAL A 118 7.01 16.93 0.45
C VAL A 118 7.71 17.97 -0.44
N ILE A 119 6.93 18.82 -1.14
CA ILE A 119 7.49 19.88 -2.00
C ILE A 119 8.17 20.97 -1.18
N PHE A 120 7.57 21.40 -0.07
CA PHE A 120 8.01 22.56 0.69
C PHE A 120 8.92 22.26 1.89
N LYS A 121 9.10 20.98 2.26
CA LYS A 121 9.99 20.56 3.35
C LYS A 121 11.10 19.66 2.79
N PRO A 122 12.26 20.23 2.40
CA PRO A 122 13.37 19.46 1.83
C PRO A 122 13.82 18.28 2.71
N ASP A 123 13.85 18.46 4.04
CA ASP A 123 14.23 17.41 4.99
C ASP A 123 13.26 16.22 4.95
N LEU A 124 11.96 16.47 4.74
CA LEU A 124 10.96 15.42 4.59
C LEU A 124 11.17 14.66 3.28
N LEU A 125 11.39 15.37 2.17
CA LEU A 125 11.65 14.75 0.88
C LEU A 125 12.89 13.84 0.93
N GLU A 126 13.96 14.30 1.57
CA GLU A 126 15.17 13.48 1.71
C GLU A 126 14.91 12.24 2.55
N SER A 127 14.24 12.40 3.70
CA SER A 127 13.87 11.28 4.57
C SER A 127 12.99 10.23 3.83
N VAL A 128 12.02 10.68 3.03
CA VAL A 128 11.17 9.83 2.19
C VAL A 128 12.01 9.05 1.17
N ARG A 129 12.98 9.70 0.51
CA ARG A 129 13.86 9.06 -0.47
C ARG A 129 14.81 8.05 0.18
N GLU A 130 15.38 8.39 1.32
CA GLU A 130 16.28 7.50 2.06
C GLU A 130 15.57 6.24 2.53
N GLU A 131 14.36 6.36 3.08
CA GLU A 131 13.56 5.20 3.46
C GLU A 131 13.21 4.33 2.24
N TRP A 132 12.77 4.95 1.14
CA TRP A 132 12.43 4.21 -0.07
C TRP A 132 13.62 3.43 -0.64
N LYS A 133 14.81 4.04 -0.73
CA LYS A 133 16.03 3.34 -1.16
C LYS A 133 16.32 2.12 -0.27
N ARG A 134 16.16 2.27 1.05
CA ARG A 134 16.37 1.18 2.01
C ARG A 134 15.37 0.04 1.82
N VAL A 135 14.08 0.36 1.70
CA VAL A 135 13.01 -0.64 1.50
C VAL A 135 13.20 -1.38 0.17
N LYS A 136 13.51 -0.65 -0.91
CA LYS A 136 13.80 -1.24 -2.22
C LYS A 136 14.99 -2.19 -2.17
N GLN A 137 16.10 -1.79 -1.52
CA GLN A 137 17.29 -2.63 -1.40
C GLN A 137 17.01 -3.92 -0.61
N ILE A 138 16.20 -3.85 0.44
CA ILE A 138 15.80 -5.01 1.24
C ILE A 138 15.02 -6.01 0.36
N GLU A 139 14.04 -5.52 -0.40
CA GLU A 139 13.22 -6.35 -1.29
C GLU A 139 14.09 -7.00 -2.38
N GLU A 140 14.97 -6.23 -3.03
CA GLU A 140 15.86 -6.73 -4.09
C GLU A 140 16.86 -7.76 -3.58
N ASN A 141 17.30 -7.65 -2.32
CA ASN A 141 18.20 -8.60 -1.68
C ASN A 141 17.49 -9.89 -1.22
N GLY A 142 16.15 -9.93 -1.24
CA GLY A 142 15.37 -11.04 -0.72
C GLY A 142 15.45 -11.21 0.81
N ASP A 143 15.90 -10.16 1.52
CA ASP A 143 15.99 -10.17 2.98
C ASP A 143 14.60 -9.88 3.56
N SER A 144 13.99 -10.87 4.22
CA SER A 144 12.76 -10.62 4.99
C SER A 144 13.07 -9.62 6.11
N VAL A 145 12.38 -8.46 6.11
CA VAL A 145 12.41 -7.54 7.26
C VAL A 145 11.84 -8.27 8.46
N SER A 146 12.72 -8.75 9.34
CA SER A 146 12.31 -9.09 10.70
C SER A 146 11.82 -7.80 11.37
N PRO A 147 10.64 -7.77 11.99
CA PRO A 147 10.18 -6.58 12.70
C PRO A 147 11.17 -6.27 13.82
N ASP A 148 11.77 -5.09 13.75
CA ASP A 148 12.60 -4.53 14.82
C ASP A 148 11.74 -4.44 16.10
N LYS A 149 12.05 -5.27 17.10
CA LYS A 149 11.31 -5.38 18.36
C LYS A 149 11.44 -4.15 19.27
N SER A 150 12.05 -3.06 18.83
CA SER A 150 12.38 -1.92 19.69
C SER A 150 11.67 -0.60 19.34
N ARG A 151 10.81 -0.54 18.32
CA ARG A 151 10.10 0.71 17.94
C ARG A 151 8.65 0.43 17.50
N GLU A 152 7.72 1.24 18.01
CA GLU A 152 6.28 1.16 17.72
C GLU A 152 5.99 0.91 16.23
N SER A 153 5.31 -0.22 15.98
CA SER A 153 4.86 -0.67 14.68
C SER A 153 3.71 0.20 14.19
N SER A 154 4.04 1.25 13.44
CA SER A 154 3.10 1.87 12.51
C SER A 154 3.34 1.27 11.14
N GLY A 155 2.46 0.35 10.74
CA GLY A 155 2.44 -0.24 9.41
C GLY A 155 2.32 0.85 8.33
N GLY A 156 3.00 0.65 7.20
CA GLY A 156 2.95 1.58 6.06
C GLY A 156 1.62 1.60 5.31
N ALA A 157 0.70 0.69 5.66
CA ALA A 157 -0.69 0.74 5.25
C ALA A 157 -1.43 1.72 6.16
N ALA A 158 -1.81 2.89 5.64
CA ALA A 158 -2.74 3.78 6.31
C ALA A 158 -4.17 3.44 5.86
N CYS A 159 -5.00 2.94 6.77
CA CYS A 159 -6.42 2.72 6.52
C CYS A 159 -7.23 3.76 7.30
N ALA A 160 -7.87 4.68 6.57
CA ALA A 160 -8.75 5.68 7.19
C ALA A 160 -10.11 5.04 7.52
N SER A 161 -10.51 5.15 8.80
CA SER A 161 -11.75 4.61 9.35
C SER A 161 -12.85 5.68 9.49
N CYS A 162 -14.06 5.23 9.82
CA CYS A 162 -15.21 6.09 10.13
C CYS A 162 -14.99 6.97 11.37
#